data_AF-A0A8D8T6F0-F1
#
_entry.id   AF-A0A8D8T6F0-F1
#
_cell.length_a   1.000
_cell.length_b   1.000
_cell.length_c   1.000
_cell.angle_alpha   90.00
_cell.angle_beta   90.00
_cell.angle_gamma   90.00
#
_symmetry.space_group_name_H-M   'P 1'
#
loop_
_entity.id
_entity.type
_entity.pdbx_description
1 polymer ?
#
loop_
_entity_poly.entity_id
_entity_poly.type
_entity_poly.pdbx_seq_one_letter_code
_entity_poly.pdbx_strand_id
1 'polypeptide(L)'
;MTSTYIIDIQGFRGNNKEFILKSLAYSKLNDGNYVQQIIFKPPYDIQQLISKRRHEAHYASNNLHLIQWDDGFIKYSDMEETVQSLFTHVREIYVKGLEKATFLNNILKRNICMDMDILHCPNLKTLKLYHPDQLQGPVACKQVSLLRQWFKDLLSKSSSLTNQSVNSLNEYGLDFLTPFEIFFLPIPCILQSCSSEILTRNIRKLPPKIRNNAFVSNLFDKNSHF
;
A
#
# COMPACT_ATOMS: atom_id res chain seq x y z
N MET A 1 -7.83 -14.40 -11.32
CA MET A 1 -7.87 -12.95 -11.00
C MET A 1 -6.85 -12.67 -9.90
N THR A 2 -5.97 -11.70 -10.09
CA THR A 2 -5.02 -11.29 -9.05
C THR A 2 -5.78 -10.64 -7.89
N SER A 3 -5.53 -11.07 -6.67
CA SER A 3 -6.17 -10.47 -5.49
C SER A 3 -5.46 -9.15 -5.16
N THR A 4 -6.07 -8.03 -5.54
CA THR A 4 -5.62 -6.69 -5.14
C THR A 4 -6.13 -6.35 -3.74
N TYR A 5 -5.26 -5.84 -2.89
CA TYR A 5 -5.59 -5.41 -1.53
C TYR A 5 -5.37 -3.93 -1.32
N ILE A 6 -6.23 -3.33 -0.53
CA ILE A 6 -6.06 -1.99 0.05
C ILE A 6 -5.74 -2.18 1.53
N ILE A 7 -4.67 -1.57 2.01
CA ILE A 7 -4.18 -1.73 3.39
C ILE A 7 -3.97 -0.37 4.04
N ASP A 8 -4.34 -0.27 5.32
CA ASP A 8 -3.88 0.79 6.21
C ASP A 8 -3.25 0.18 7.46
N ILE A 9 -2.16 0.78 7.92
CA ILE A 9 -1.50 0.41 9.17
C ILE A 9 -1.49 1.56 10.15
N GLN A 10 -1.69 1.23 11.43
CA GLN A 10 -1.63 2.14 12.56
C GLN A 10 -0.67 1.57 13.60
N GLY A 11 -0.02 2.45 14.35
CA GLY A 11 1.04 2.04 15.24
C GLY A 11 1.54 3.16 16.11
N PHE A 12 2.48 2.78 16.98
CA PHE A 12 3.14 3.71 17.88
C PHE A 12 4.57 3.96 17.43
N ARG A 13 5.20 4.95 18.05
CA ARG A 13 6.63 5.22 17.88
C ARG A 13 7.37 4.73 19.12
N GLY A 14 8.35 3.86 18.92
CA GLY A 14 9.18 3.35 20.01
C GLY A 14 10.32 4.29 20.41
N ASN A 15 11.12 3.82 21.36
CA ASN A 15 12.20 4.62 21.96
C ASN A 15 13.25 5.06 20.91
N ASN A 16 13.54 4.21 19.94
CA ASN A 16 14.51 4.45 18.87
C ASN A 16 13.88 5.10 17.62
N LYS A 17 12.69 5.70 17.77
CA LYS A 17 11.89 6.28 16.68
C LYS A 17 11.36 5.24 15.68
N GLU A 18 11.50 3.96 15.97
CA GLU A 18 10.96 2.87 15.19
C GLU A 18 9.44 2.90 15.17
N PHE A 19 8.84 2.45 14.07
CA PHE A 19 7.40 2.25 13.97
C PHE A 19 7.04 0.88 14.54
N ILE A 20 6.17 0.87 15.54
CA ILE A 20 5.65 -0.34 16.17
C ILE A 20 4.26 -0.59 15.59
N LEU A 21 4.14 -1.60 14.72
CA LEU A 21 2.88 -1.94 14.08
C LEU A 21 1.86 -2.42 15.12
N LYS A 22 0.78 -1.66 15.31
CA LYS A 22 -0.26 -2.02 16.28
C LYS A 22 -1.49 -2.61 15.62
N SER A 23 -1.90 -2.05 14.50
CA SER A 23 -3.08 -2.48 13.76
C SER A 23 -2.79 -2.54 12.28
N LEU A 24 -3.20 -3.63 11.65
CA LEU A 24 -3.23 -3.80 10.20
C LEU A 24 -4.68 -4.00 9.79
N ALA A 25 -5.23 -3.03 9.06
CA ALA A 25 -6.54 -3.14 8.44
C ALA A 25 -6.38 -3.36 6.95
N TYR A 26 -7.22 -4.22 6.37
CA TYR A 26 -7.10 -4.58 4.96
C TYR A 26 -8.44 -4.97 4.36
N SER A 27 -8.55 -4.79 3.05
CA SER A 27 -9.70 -5.22 2.28
C SER A 27 -9.28 -5.65 0.88
N LYS A 28 -9.85 -6.76 0.43
CA LYS A 28 -9.70 -7.20 -0.96
C LYS A 28 -10.62 -6.36 -1.84
N LEU A 29 -10.09 -5.87 -2.95
CA LEU A 29 -10.80 -4.93 -3.82
C LEU A 29 -12.16 -5.46 -4.30
N ASN A 30 -12.20 -6.74 -4.67
CA ASN A 30 -13.37 -7.39 -5.28
C ASN A 30 -14.25 -8.16 -4.28
N ASP A 31 -13.96 -8.10 -2.97
CA ASP A 31 -14.64 -8.91 -1.96
C ASP A 31 -15.63 -8.09 -1.14
N GLY A 32 -16.73 -7.71 -1.78
CA GLY A 32 -17.83 -6.96 -1.15
C GLY A 32 -17.37 -5.67 -0.45
N ASN A 33 -17.96 -5.34 0.70
CA ASN A 33 -17.59 -4.24 1.60
C ASN A 33 -16.86 -4.69 2.86
N TYR A 34 -16.23 -5.86 2.80
CA TYR A 34 -15.60 -6.45 3.97
C TYR A 34 -14.21 -5.86 4.23
N VAL A 35 -14.00 -5.37 5.45
CA VAL A 35 -12.70 -4.89 5.94
C VAL A 35 -12.36 -5.68 7.19
N GLN A 36 -11.16 -6.24 7.20
CA GLN A 36 -10.63 -6.98 8.33
C GLN A 36 -9.57 -6.14 9.04
N GLN A 37 -9.42 -6.38 10.35
CA GLN A 37 -8.39 -5.74 11.16
C GLN A 37 -7.73 -6.78 12.06
N ILE A 38 -6.41 -6.70 12.14
CA ILE A 38 -5.59 -7.44 13.08
C ILE A 38 -4.98 -6.43 14.05
N ILE A 39 -5.05 -6.73 15.35
CA ILE A 39 -4.40 -5.93 16.39
C ILE A 39 -3.34 -6.80 17.08
N PHE A 40 -2.10 -6.34 17.03
CA PHE A 40 -0.94 -7.00 17.63
C PHE A 40 -0.73 -6.50 19.07
N LYS A 41 -0.31 -7.37 19.97
CA LYS A 41 0.22 -7.00 21.29
C LYS A 41 1.49 -6.15 21.12
N PRO A 42 1.82 -5.29 22.09
CA PRO A 42 3.07 -4.53 22.01
C PRO A 42 4.28 -5.48 22.19
N PRO A 43 5.45 -5.12 21.65
CA PRO A 43 6.68 -5.90 21.83
C PRO A 43 7.20 -5.88 23.28
N TYR A 44 6.78 -4.89 24.06
CA TYR A 44 7.20 -4.68 25.44
C TYR A 44 6.18 -3.84 26.21
N ASP A 45 6.30 -3.83 27.53
CA ASP A 45 5.42 -3.07 28.42
C ASP A 45 5.56 -1.55 28.21
N ILE A 46 4.47 -0.80 28.32
CA ILE A 46 4.47 0.67 28.14
C ILE A 46 5.42 1.39 29.11
N GLN A 47 5.70 0.80 30.27
CA GLN A 47 6.64 1.33 31.26
C GLN A 47 8.09 1.35 30.75
N GLN A 48 8.41 0.53 29.74
CA GLN A 48 9.72 0.51 29.10
C GLN A 48 9.90 1.67 28.09
N LEU A 49 8.83 2.36 27.71
CA LEU A 49 8.94 3.59 26.93
C LEU A 49 9.49 4.74 27.79
N ILE A 50 10.37 5.54 27.18
CA ILE A 50 10.77 6.83 27.74
C ILE A 50 9.54 7.74 27.87
N SER A 51 9.57 8.65 28.85
CA SER A 51 8.42 9.51 29.18
C SER A 51 7.79 10.19 27.96
N LYS A 52 8.62 10.74 27.05
CA LYS A 52 8.13 11.36 25.81
C LYS A 52 7.31 10.40 24.94
N ARG A 53 7.79 9.17 24.73
CA ARG A 53 7.11 8.16 23.90
C ARG A 53 5.82 7.67 24.54
N ARG A 54 5.81 7.56 25.87
CA ARG A 54 4.60 7.22 26.61
C ARG A 54 3.50 8.27 26.43
N HIS A 55 3.84 9.55 26.52
CA HIS A 55 2.90 10.64 26.24
C HIS A 55 2.38 10.60 24.80
N GLU A 56 3.25 10.37 23.82
CA GLU A 56 2.86 10.20 22.42
C GLU A 56 1.92 9.00 22.24
N ALA A 57 2.20 7.86 22.88
CA ALA A 57 1.36 6.67 22.84
C ALA A 57 -0.01 6.91 23.48
N HIS A 58 -0.09 7.58 24.63
CA HIS A 58 -1.36 7.97 25.23
C HIS A 58 -2.16 8.92 24.33
N TYR A 59 -1.51 9.92 23.75
CA TYR A 59 -2.18 10.83 22.83
C TYR A 59 -2.74 10.08 21.62
N ALA A 60 -1.96 9.18 21.01
CA ALA A 60 -2.38 8.40 19.86
C ALA A 60 -3.54 7.44 20.20
N SER A 61 -3.49 6.81 21.38
CA SER A 61 -4.53 5.93 21.91
C SER A 61 -5.85 6.65 22.18
N ASN A 62 -5.80 7.93 22.59
CA ASN A 62 -7.01 8.67 22.96
C ASN A 62 -7.57 9.56 21.84
N ASN A 63 -6.74 9.97 20.87
CA ASN A 63 -7.13 11.00 19.90
C ASN A 63 -6.93 10.60 18.43
N LEU A 64 -6.08 9.62 18.12
CA LEU A 64 -5.74 9.31 16.73
C LEU A 64 -6.39 8.02 16.23
N HIS A 65 -5.94 6.86 16.74
CA HIS A 65 -6.38 5.57 16.22
C HIS A 65 -7.26 4.78 17.19
N LEU A 66 -7.38 5.22 18.45
CA LEU A 66 -8.27 4.61 19.46
C LEU A 66 -7.94 3.16 19.77
N ILE A 67 -6.64 2.84 19.81
CA ILE A 67 -6.13 1.51 20.15
C ILE A 67 -5.19 1.71 21.33
N GLN A 68 -5.41 0.99 22.43
CA GLN A 68 -4.57 1.07 23.62
C GLN A 68 -3.26 0.32 23.40
N TRP A 69 -2.23 0.69 24.17
CA TRP A 69 -0.90 0.08 24.06
C TRP A 69 -0.95 -1.45 24.23
N ASP A 70 -1.73 -1.93 25.20
CA ASP A 70 -1.80 -3.34 25.58
C ASP A 70 -2.85 -4.17 24.80
N ASP A 71 -3.58 -3.54 23.87
CA ASP A 71 -4.63 -4.22 23.10
C ASP A 71 -4.08 -5.36 22.20
N GLY A 72 -4.97 -6.21 21.72
CA GLY A 72 -4.64 -7.22 20.73
C GLY A 72 -4.29 -8.59 21.30
N PHE A 73 -4.29 -9.57 20.39
CA PHE A 73 -4.23 -10.98 20.75
C PHE A 73 -2.98 -11.68 20.21
N ILE A 74 -2.46 -11.22 19.07
CA ILE A 74 -1.29 -11.79 18.41
C ILE A 74 -0.04 -11.20 19.04
N LYS A 75 0.92 -12.04 19.46
CA LYS A 75 2.19 -11.55 20.03
C LYS A 75 2.97 -10.80 18.96
N TYR A 76 3.70 -9.75 19.36
CA TYR A 76 4.50 -8.98 18.42
C TYR A 76 5.61 -9.81 17.75
N SER A 77 6.13 -10.84 18.43
CA SER A 77 7.08 -11.81 17.87
C SER A 77 6.56 -12.51 16.62
N ASP A 78 5.24 -12.70 16.53
CA ASP A 78 4.59 -13.47 15.47
C ASP A 78 4.07 -12.53 14.36
N MET A 79 4.30 -11.21 14.49
CA MET A 79 3.73 -10.19 13.62
C MET A 79 4.21 -10.35 12.17
N GLU A 80 5.52 -10.51 11.96
CA GLU A 80 6.06 -10.61 10.59
C GLU A 80 5.53 -11.85 9.88
N GLU A 81 5.55 -13.01 10.52
CA GLU A 81 5.02 -14.27 9.98
C GLU A 81 3.52 -14.18 9.71
N THR A 82 2.75 -13.56 10.62
CA THR A 82 1.31 -13.34 10.44
C THR A 82 1.04 -12.46 9.20
N VAL A 83 1.78 -11.37 9.02
CA VAL A 83 1.59 -10.47 7.87
C VAL A 83 2.05 -11.14 6.57
N GLN A 84 3.17 -11.87 6.59
CA GLN A 84 3.67 -12.60 5.42
C GLN A 84 2.70 -13.70 4.98
N SER A 85 2.21 -14.51 5.92
CA SER A 85 1.24 -15.59 5.63
C SER A 85 -0.06 -15.03 5.04
N LEU A 86 -0.58 -13.94 5.60
CA LEU A 86 -1.80 -13.29 5.13
C LEU A 86 -1.70 -12.83 3.66
N PHE A 87 -0.52 -12.37 3.24
CA PHE A 87 -0.29 -11.79 1.91
C PHE A 87 0.61 -12.64 1.00
N THR A 88 0.81 -13.92 1.32
CA THR A 88 1.75 -14.82 0.61
C THR A 88 1.49 -14.87 -0.89
N HIS A 89 0.22 -15.03 -1.30
CA HIS A 89 -0.16 -15.15 -2.72
C HIS A 89 -0.66 -13.83 -3.34
N VAL A 90 -0.56 -12.73 -2.59
CA VAL A 90 -0.98 -11.40 -3.07
C VAL A 90 0.11 -10.81 -3.96
N ARG A 91 -0.26 -10.23 -5.10
CA ARG A 91 0.69 -9.63 -6.05
C ARG A 91 0.73 -8.11 -6.00
N GLU A 92 -0.32 -7.50 -5.48
CA GLU A 92 -0.51 -6.05 -5.51
C GLU A 92 -1.22 -5.58 -4.24
N ILE A 93 -0.58 -4.64 -3.56
CA ILE A 93 -1.09 -3.99 -2.37
C ILE A 93 -1.02 -2.48 -2.62
N TYR A 94 -2.10 -1.76 -2.32
CA TYR A 94 -2.14 -0.32 -2.38
C TYR A 94 -2.29 0.24 -0.96
N VAL A 95 -1.43 1.20 -0.64
CA VAL A 95 -1.29 1.78 0.70
C VAL A 95 -1.21 3.29 0.56
N LYS A 96 -1.87 4.04 1.44
CA LYS A 96 -1.74 5.50 1.47
C LYS A 96 -0.45 5.91 2.20
N GLY A 97 0.47 6.55 1.49
CA GLY A 97 1.71 7.11 2.03
C GLY A 97 2.93 6.20 1.87
N LEU A 98 4.02 6.78 1.36
CA LEU A 98 5.29 6.10 1.05
C LEU A 98 5.92 5.37 2.25
N GLU A 99 5.89 5.97 3.44
CA GLU A 99 6.47 5.36 4.64
C GLU A 99 5.79 4.02 4.99
N LYS A 100 4.46 3.97 4.91
CA LYS A 100 3.68 2.75 5.18
C LYS A 100 3.90 1.69 4.11
N ALA A 101 3.93 2.09 2.84
CA ALA A 101 4.23 1.18 1.74
C ALA A 101 5.64 0.57 1.88
N THR A 102 6.62 1.38 2.25
CA THR A 102 8.01 0.94 2.48
C THR A 102 8.09 -0.02 3.67
N PHE A 103 7.45 0.32 4.78
CA PHE A 103 7.39 -0.54 5.97
C PHE A 103 6.78 -1.91 5.64
N LEU A 104 5.67 -1.96 4.92
CA LEU A 104 5.03 -3.22 4.52
C LEU A 104 5.88 -4.03 3.54
N ASN A 105 6.51 -3.39 2.55
CA ASN A 105 7.44 -4.09 1.65
C ASN A 105 8.61 -4.73 2.44
N ASN A 106 9.11 -4.06 3.48
CA ASN A 106 10.17 -4.58 4.34
C ASN A 106 9.72 -5.76 5.21
N ILE A 107 8.48 -5.78 5.69
CA ILE A 107 7.92 -6.94 6.41
C ILE A 107 7.68 -8.09 5.44
N LEU A 108 7.09 -7.82 4.29
CA LEU A 108 6.73 -8.83 3.29
C LEU A 108 7.92 -9.39 2.53
N LYS A 109 9.10 -8.76 2.64
CA LYS A 109 10.33 -9.05 1.88
C LYS A 109 10.08 -9.05 0.36
N ARG A 110 9.12 -8.24 -0.09
CA ARG A 110 8.61 -8.21 -1.47
C ARG A 110 8.23 -6.78 -1.83
N ASN A 111 8.50 -6.38 -3.07
CA ASN A 111 8.18 -5.04 -3.57
C ASN A 111 6.81 -5.02 -4.27
N ILE A 112 5.74 -5.24 -3.49
CA ILE A 112 4.36 -5.38 -3.99
C ILE A 112 3.42 -4.28 -3.49
N CYS A 113 3.85 -3.46 -2.54
CA CYS A 113 3.11 -2.31 -2.05
C CYS A 113 3.39 -1.08 -2.90
N MET A 114 2.32 -0.42 -3.36
CA MET A 114 2.36 0.84 -4.09
C MET A 114 1.73 1.95 -3.24
N ASP A 115 2.41 3.09 -3.18
CA ASP A 115 1.87 4.30 -2.56
C ASP A 115 0.76 4.88 -3.44
N MET A 116 -0.42 5.08 -2.87
CA MET A 116 -1.58 5.65 -3.54
C MET A 116 -1.43 7.15 -3.82
N ASP A 117 -0.50 7.85 -3.16
CA ASP A 117 -0.20 9.27 -3.42
C ASP A 117 0.36 9.47 -4.83
N ILE A 118 1.11 8.47 -5.31
CA ILE A 118 1.60 8.38 -6.68
C ILE A 118 0.44 8.35 -7.68
N LEU A 119 -0.70 7.79 -7.26
CA LEU A 119 -1.92 7.72 -8.06
C LEU A 119 -2.84 8.94 -7.86
N HIS A 120 -2.32 10.02 -7.28
CA HIS A 120 -3.07 11.23 -6.93
C HIS A 120 -4.24 10.98 -5.98
N CYS A 121 -4.15 9.95 -5.12
CA CYS A 121 -5.15 9.72 -4.08
C CYS A 121 -5.24 10.95 -3.16
N PRO A 122 -6.44 11.54 -2.97
CA PRO A 122 -6.63 12.62 -2.03
C PRO A 122 -6.22 12.22 -0.60
N ASN A 123 -5.98 13.22 0.25
CA ASN A 123 -5.77 12.96 1.66
C ASN A 123 -7.07 12.45 2.31
N LEU A 124 -6.94 11.78 3.46
CA LEU A 124 -8.07 11.16 4.15
C LEU A 124 -9.14 12.17 4.60
N LYS A 125 -8.79 13.43 4.90
CA LYS A 125 -9.78 14.46 5.26
C LYS A 125 -10.69 14.74 4.06
N THR A 126 -10.09 14.89 2.89
CA THR A 126 -10.82 15.09 1.62
C THR A 126 -11.68 13.87 1.27
N LEU A 127 -11.17 12.65 1.43
CA LEU A 127 -11.96 11.44 1.14
C LEU A 127 -13.19 11.31 2.05
N LYS A 128 -13.09 11.71 3.33
CA LYS A 128 -14.22 11.69 4.27
C LYS A 128 -15.37 12.61 3.84
N LEU A 129 -15.08 13.70 3.13
CA LEU A 129 -16.10 14.61 2.62
C LEU A 129 -16.93 13.97 1.50
N TYR A 130 -16.33 13.08 0.71
CA TYR A 130 -17.02 12.42 -0.40
C TYR A 130 -17.80 11.16 0.01
N HIS A 131 -17.42 10.52 1.12
CA HIS A 131 -18.00 9.24 1.56
C HIS A 131 -18.28 9.20 3.08
N PRO A 132 -19.20 10.04 3.59
CA PRO A 132 -19.52 10.10 5.02
C PRO A 132 -20.12 8.80 5.57
N ASP A 133 -20.78 8.00 4.73
CA ASP A 133 -21.48 6.79 5.16
C ASP A 133 -20.53 5.62 5.51
N GLN A 134 -19.26 5.70 5.13
CA GLN A 134 -18.25 4.66 5.38
C GLN A 134 -17.53 4.81 6.74
N LEU A 135 -18.14 5.56 7.67
CA LEU A 135 -17.50 5.98 8.93
C LEU A 135 -17.86 5.13 10.16
N GLN A 136 -18.37 3.92 9.99
CA GLN A 136 -18.61 3.00 11.11
C GLN A 136 -17.41 2.07 11.36
N GLY A 137 -17.15 1.73 12.63
CA GLY A 137 -16.09 0.80 13.04
C GLY A 137 -14.76 1.44 13.50
N PRO A 138 -13.67 0.66 13.57
CA PRO A 138 -12.34 1.14 13.96
C PRO A 138 -11.73 2.13 12.95
N VAL A 139 -10.85 3.02 13.42
CA VAL A 139 -10.26 4.09 12.58
C VAL A 139 -9.56 3.54 11.33
N ALA A 140 -8.73 2.50 11.47
CA ALA A 140 -8.02 1.89 10.36
C ALA A 140 -8.99 1.28 9.33
N CYS A 141 -10.06 0.63 9.79
CA CYS A 141 -11.08 0.05 8.90
C CYS A 141 -11.78 1.12 8.06
N LYS A 142 -12.17 2.25 8.68
CA LYS A 142 -12.77 3.37 7.96
C LYS A 142 -11.83 3.90 6.87
N GLN A 143 -10.54 4.04 7.18
CA GLN A 143 -9.55 4.51 6.22
C GLN A 143 -9.43 3.55 5.04
N VAL A 144 -9.36 2.24 5.29
CA VAL A 144 -9.34 1.23 4.22
C VAL A 144 -10.60 1.28 3.36
N SER A 145 -11.79 1.41 3.95
CA SER A 145 -13.04 1.55 3.20
C SER A 145 -13.00 2.74 2.24
N LEU A 146 -12.61 3.92 2.75
CA LEU A 146 -12.51 5.15 1.96
C LEU A 146 -11.51 5.01 0.81
N LEU A 147 -10.30 4.51 1.12
CA LEU A 147 -9.25 4.30 0.12
C LEU A 147 -9.67 3.31 -0.95
N ARG A 148 -10.37 2.25 -0.55
CA ARG A 148 -10.85 1.23 -1.47
C ARG A 148 -11.97 1.74 -2.37
N GLN A 149 -12.90 2.53 -1.83
CA GLN A 149 -13.95 3.15 -2.64
C GLN A 149 -13.34 4.08 -3.67
N TRP A 150 -12.44 4.98 -3.24
CA TRP A 150 -11.71 5.86 -4.16
C TRP A 150 -10.99 5.08 -5.25
N PHE A 151 -10.33 3.97 -4.90
CA PHE A 151 -9.61 3.15 -5.86
C PHE A 151 -10.55 2.45 -6.85
N LYS A 152 -11.73 2.00 -6.42
CA LYS A 152 -12.77 1.49 -7.33
C LYS A 152 -13.23 2.57 -8.30
N ASP A 153 -13.47 3.78 -7.80
CA ASP A 153 -13.90 4.90 -8.63
C ASP A 153 -12.81 5.29 -9.64
N LEU A 154 -11.53 5.23 -9.25
CA LEU A 154 -10.41 5.41 -10.17
C LEU A 154 -10.41 4.37 -11.29
N LEU A 155 -10.59 3.09 -10.95
CA LEU A 155 -10.62 2.01 -11.94
C LEU A 155 -11.85 2.07 -12.84
N SER A 156 -12.97 2.60 -12.37
CA SER A 156 -14.17 2.82 -13.20
C SER A 156 -13.90 3.78 -14.37
N LYS A 157 -12.89 4.66 -14.23
CA LYS A 157 -12.43 5.60 -15.25
C LYS A 157 -11.29 5.05 -16.13
N SER A 158 -10.93 3.78 -15.96
CA SER A 158 -9.72 3.20 -16.56
C SER A 158 -9.69 3.27 -18.08
N SER A 159 -10.82 3.05 -18.78
CA SER A 159 -10.86 3.06 -20.25
C SER A 159 -10.40 4.39 -20.86
N SER A 160 -10.91 5.51 -20.32
CA SER A 160 -10.52 6.85 -20.76
C SER A 160 -9.05 7.15 -20.45
N LEU A 161 -8.59 6.79 -19.25
CA LEU A 161 -7.21 7.05 -18.81
C LEU A 161 -6.19 6.16 -19.54
N THR A 162 -6.58 4.94 -19.91
CA THR A 162 -5.77 4.03 -20.72
C THR A 162 -5.52 4.61 -22.11
N ASN A 163 -6.55 5.11 -22.79
CA ASN A 163 -6.37 5.73 -24.11
C ASN A 163 -5.43 6.94 -24.05
N GLN A 164 -5.61 7.81 -23.06
CA GLN A 164 -4.71 8.95 -22.84
C GLN A 164 -3.27 8.49 -22.59
N SER A 165 -3.08 7.51 -21.72
CA SER A 165 -1.74 7.01 -21.37
C SER A 165 -1.05 6.33 -22.55
N VAL A 166 -1.79 5.58 -23.39
CA VAL A 166 -1.26 4.96 -24.61
C VAL A 166 -0.84 6.04 -25.62
N ASN A 167 -1.63 7.10 -25.77
CA ASN A 167 -1.25 8.23 -26.62
C ASN A 167 0.02 8.92 -26.11
N SER A 168 0.11 9.20 -24.80
CA SER A 168 1.33 9.75 -24.18
C SER A 168 2.54 8.83 -24.42
N LEU A 169 2.37 7.52 -24.30
CA LEU A 169 3.45 6.56 -24.55
C LEU A 169 3.95 6.62 -25.99
N ASN A 170 3.04 6.72 -26.96
CA ASN A 170 3.39 6.78 -28.38
C ASN A 170 4.04 8.12 -28.76
N GLU A 171 3.62 9.22 -28.13
CA GLU A 171 4.12 10.56 -28.45
C GLU A 171 5.46 10.86 -27.77
N TYR A 172 5.60 10.51 -26.49
CA TYR A 172 6.74 10.93 -25.67
C TYR A 172 7.66 9.77 -25.28
N GLY A 173 7.16 8.53 -25.23
CA GLY A 173 7.91 7.38 -24.74
C GLY A 173 7.95 7.29 -23.21
N LEU A 174 8.24 6.09 -22.70
CA LEU A 174 8.07 5.73 -21.28
C LEU A 174 8.86 6.60 -20.29
N ASP A 175 10.00 7.15 -20.71
CA ASP A 175 10.87 7.98 -19.85
C ASP A 175 10.18 9.25 -19.36
N PHE A 176 9.24 9.77 -20.14
CA PHE A 176 8.56 11.03 -19.86
C PHE A 176 7.21 10.83 -19.19
N LEU A 177 6.72 9.59 -19.11
CA LEU A 177 5.47 9.30 -18.43
C LEU A 177 5.64 9.34 -16.91
N THR A 178 4.64 9.89 -16.26
CA THR A 178 4.48 9.82 -14.81
C THR A 178 4.09 8.40 -14.38
N PRO A 179 4.38 7.99 -13.13
CA PRO A 179 3.89 6.71 -12.63
C PRO A 179 2.37 6.55 -12.69
N PHE A 180 1.59 7.64 -12.61
CA PHE A 180 0.14 7.63 -12.79
C PHE A 180 -0.26 7.23 -14.21
N GLU A 181 0.37 7.80 -15.24
CA GLU A 181 0.10 7.41 -16.62
C GLU A 181 0.53 5.96 -16.88
N ILE A 182 1.71 5.57 -16.39
CA ILE A 182 2.22 4.20 -16.51
C ILE A 182 1.25 3.20 -15.85
N PHE A 183 0.56 3.60 -14.78
CA PHE A 183 -0.43 2.75 -14.14
C PHE A 183 -1.57 2.35 -15.08
N PHE A 184 -2.00 3.18 -16.02
CA PHE A 184 -3.11 2.84 -16.93
C PHE A 184 -2.68 2.17 -18.23
N LEU A 185 -1.38 2.02 -18.45
CA LEU A 185 -0.86 1.35 -19.63
C LEU A 185 -1.15 -0.16 -19.61
N PRO A 186 -1.68 -0.73 -20.72
CA PRO A 186 -1.74 -2.17 -20.91
C PRO A 186 -0.33 -2.75 -21.01
N ILE A 187 -0.08 -3.87 -20.33
CA ILE A 187 1.21 -4.57 -20.39
C ILE A 187 1.63 -4.87 -21.84
N PRO A 188 0.73 -5.33 -22.76
CA PRO A 188 1.10 -5.56 -24.14
C PRO A 188 1.67 -4.32 -24.84
N CYS A 189 1.10 -3.13 -24.59
CA CYS A 189 1.60 -1.88 -25.17
C CYS A 189 3.00 -1.55 -24.67
N ILE A 190 3.27 -1.76 -23.38
CA ILE A 190 4.62 -1.55 -22.81
C ILE A 190 5.63 -2.50 -23.45
N LEU A 191 5.29 -3.78 -23.55
CA LEU A 191 6.20 -4.80 -24.09
C LEU A 191 6.45 -4.63 -25.60
N GLN A 192 5.49 -4.06 -26.34
CA GLN A 192 5.64 -3.76 -27.77
C GLN A 192 6.43 -2.47 -28.01
N SER A 193 6.24 -1.45 -27.18
CA SER A 193 6.81 -0.12 -27.42
C SER A 193 8.14 0.14 -26.68
N CYS A 194 8.52 -0.68 -25.71
CA CYS A 194 9.70 -0.42 -24.87
C CYS A 194 10.74 -1.54 -24.97
N SER A 195 12.00 -1.16 -25.18
CA SER A 195 13.14 -2.09 -25.05
C SER A 195 13.39 -2.47 -23.59
N SER A 196 14.13 -3.56 -23.37
CA SER A 196 14.56 -4.00 -22.03
C SER A 196 15.35 -2.92 -21.28
N GLU A 197 16.15 -2.13 -21.99
CA GLU A 197 16.93 -1.02 -21.44
C GLU A 197 16.03 0.10 -20.90
N ILE A 198 15.01 0.50 -21.67
CA ILE A 198 14.02 1.51 -21.27
C ILE A 198 13.25 1.03 -20.03
N LEU A 199 12.84 -0.24 -20.01
CA LEU A 199 12.16 -0.85 -18.86
C LEU A 199 13.04 -0.88 -17.61
N THR A 200 14.32 -1.21 -17.77
CA THR A 200 15.30 -1.26 -16.67
C THR A 200 15.54 0.13 -16.10
N ARG A 201 15.74 1.14 -16.95
CA ARG A 201 15.92 2.53 -16.52
C ARG A 201 14.69 3.06 -15.76
N ASN A 202 13.48 2.63 -16.13
CA ASN A 202 12.23 3.11 -15.53
C ASN A 202 11.66 2.17 -14.45
N ILE A 203 12.37 1.13 -14.02
CA ILE A 203 11.85 0.09 -13.11
C ILE A 203 11.22 0.64 -11.82
N ARG A 204 11.76 1.78 -11.32
CA ARG A 204 11.28 2.46 -10.12
C ARG A 204 9.89 3.09 -10.29
N LYS A 205 9.55 3.51 -11.51
CA LYS A 205 8.24 4.08 -11.87
C LYS A 205 7.18 3.01 -12.16
N LEU A 206 7.62 1.80 -12.54
CA LEU A 206 6.70 0.73 -12.93
C LEU A 206 5.85 0.28 -11.73
N PRO A 207 4.51 0.21 -11.87
CA PRO A 207 3.65 -0.34 -10.83
C PRO A 207 3.92 -1.83 -10.63
N PRO A 208 3.62 -2.38 -9.44
CA PRO A 208 3.83 -3.80 -9.14
C PRO A 208 3.23 -4.75 -10.17
N LYS A 209 2.05 -4.42 -10.71
CA LYS A 209 1.38 -5.23 -11.75
C LYS A 209 2.19 -5.40 -13.04
N ILE A 210 3.00 -4.40 -13.39
CA ILE A 210 3.90 -4.45 -14.55
C ILE A 210 5.22 -5.11 -14.15
N ARG A 211 5.83 -4.67 -13.04
CA ARG A 211 7.12 -5.19 -12.57
C ARG A 211 7.10 -6.70 -12.31
N ASN A 212 5.99 -7.20 -11.75
CA ASN A 212 5.82 -8.61 -11.38
C ASN A 212 5.21 -9.44 -12.52
N ASN A 213 5.06 -8.88 -13.73
CA ASN A 213 4.71 -9.66 -14.89
C ASN A 213 5.86 -10.60 -15.24
N ALA A 214 5.58 -11.88 -15.50
CA ALA A 214 6.61 -12.90 -15.72
C ALA A 214 7.62 -12.53 -16.82
N PHE A 215 7.18 -11.86 -17.90
CA PHE A 215 8.09 -11.41 -18.96
C PHE A 215 9.01 -10.29 -18.48
N VAL A 216 8.45 -9.32 -17.75
CA VAL A 216 9.18 -8.17 -17.23
C VAL A 216 10.15 -8.59 -16.12
N SER A 217 9.74 -9.48 -15.21
CA SER A 217 10.61 -10.00 -14.14
C SER A 217 11.80 -10.78 -14.70
N ASN A 218 11.56 -11.63 -15.71
CA ASN A 218 12.62 -12.40 -16.36
C ASN A 218 13.66 -11.51 -17.08
N LEU A 219 13.27 -10.32 -17.52
CA LEU A 219 14.20 -9.35 -18.12
C LEU A 219 15.13 -8.74 -17.05
N PHE A 220 14.65 -8.61 -15.81
CA PHE A 220 15.46 -8.05 -14.72
C PHE A 220 16.38 -9.09 -14.07
N ASP A 221 15.93 -10.33 -13.89
CA ASP A 221 16.75 -11.41 -13.31
C ASP A 221 17.96 -11.77 -14.21
N LYS A 222 17.85 -11.54 -15.52
CA LYS A 222 18.97 -11.73 -16.47
C LYS A 222 20.02 -10.62 -16.41
N ASN A 223 19.67 -9.45 -15.88
CA ASN A 223 20.55 -8.27 -15.81
C ASN A 223 21.21 -8.08 -14.43
N SER A 224 20.90 -8.92 -13.44
CA SER A 224 21.54 -8.92 -12.10
C SER A 224 22.90 -9.63 -12.01
N HIS A 225 23.54 -9.87 -13.16
CA HIS A 225 24.90 -10.43 -13.26
C HIS A 225 25.94 -9.39 -13.72
N PHE A 226 25.84 -8.15 -13.24
CA PHE A 226 26.88 -7.13 -13.35
C PHE A 226 27.06 -6.39 -12.02
#